data_AF-A0A7S1NWW6-F1
#
_entry.id   AF-A0A7S1NWW6-F1
#
_cell.length_a   1.000
_cell.length_b   1.000
_cell.length_c   1.000
_cell.angle_alpha   90.00
_cell.angle_beta   90.00
_cell.angle_gamma   90.00
#
_symmetry.space_group_name_H-M   'P 1'
#
loop_
_entity.id
_entity.type
_entity.pdbx_description
1 polymer ?
#
loop_
_entity_poly.entity_id
_entity_poly.type
_entity_poly.pdbx_seq_one_letter_code
_entity_poly.pdbx_strand_id
1 'polypeptide(L)'
;GYEDWRRYKNDVKVNNRKCDILDPEPNSNKLKRARWADVKVGDIVRLEDGDDVPADMVILATNDPTEGIAYVETAMLDGETSLKPKNAVEDTKTETHGTLKSKRGKISCEPPSNRLDTFTGTLKLDEYPRNTSIDAKNFILKGSRLRNTEYLYGVVIYTGVDTRLHRNSRPPRNKRSKIERDVNWYLFIIAAVLTIMVAISVWLSFRFTDKEPEVFLYFAGESVKRYHDWLRIITFAILYNNLVPISLCVTIDFVRFIQAIFIENDPDLEYVKGAAEPGRDGSPGESTVVKAQARTANLNDDL
;
A
#
# COMPACT_ATOMS: atom_id res chain seq x y z
N GLY A 1 8.52 9.64 -3.88
CA GLY A 1 9.61 9.32 -4.81
C GLY A 1 10.14 7.91 -4.60
N TYR A 2 11.26 7.76 -3.88
CA TYR A 2 11.86 6.45 -3.57
C TYR A 2 10.91 5.51 -2.82
N GLU A 3 10.18 6.03 -1.83
CA GLU A 3 9.18 5.26 -1.07
C GLU A 3 8.05 4.71 -1.95
N ASP A 4 7.52 5.54 -2.86
CA ASP A 4 6.47 5.13 -3.79
C ASP A 4 6.97 4.05 -4.76
N TRP A 5 8.22 4.15 -5.21
CA TRP A 5 8.84 3.12 -6.03
C TRP A 5 8.99 1.78 -5.28
N ARG A 6 9.36 1.81 -3.99
CA ARG A 6 9.40 0.58 -3.15
C ARG A 6 8.02 -0.04 -2.99
N ARG A 7 6.98 0.78 -2.77
CA ARG A 7 5.58 0.30 -2.71
C ARG A 7 5.17 -0.34 -4.03
N TYR A 8 5.42 0.34 -5.15
CA TYR A 8 5.17 -0.19 -6.49
C TYR A 8 5.89 -1.53 -6.72
N LYS A 9 7.17 -1.64 -6.36
CA LYS A 9 7.94 -2.89 -6.50
C LYS A 9 7.33 -4.03 -5.68
N ASN A 10 6.86 -3.75 -4.47
CA ASN A 10 6.17 -4.73 -3.63
C ASN A 10 4.83 -5.14 -4.23
N ASP A 11 4.03 -4.19 -4.74
CA ASP A 11 2.76 -4.46 -5.40
C ASP A 11 2.96 -5.34 -6.64
N VAL A 12 3.96 -5.03 -7.47
CA VAL A 12 4.34 -5.85 -8.63
C VAL A 12 4.75 -7.26 -8.21
N LYS A 13 5.46 -7.42 -7.10
CA LYS A 13 5.83 -8.75 -6.58
C LYS A 13 4.61 -9.56 -6.16
N VAL A 14 3.65 -8.95 -5.46
CA VAL A 14 2.40 -9.61 -5.03
C VAL A 14 1.53 -9.96 -6.23
N ASN A 15 1.38 -9.04 -7.18
CA ASN A 15 0.55 -9.22 -8.37
C ASN A 15 1.10 -10.29 -9.35
N ASN A 16 2.41 -10.53 -9.33
CA ASN A 16 3.05 -11.58 -10.13
C ASN A 16 3.11 -12.95 -9.43
N ARG A 17 2.60 -13.08 -8.19
CA ARG A 17 2.42 -14.40 -7.57
C ARG A 17 1.52 -15.26 -8.44
N LYS A 18 1.72 -16.57 -8.39
CA LYS A 18 1.00 -17.53 -9.22
C LYS A 18 0.02 -18.34 -8.37
N CYS A 19 -1.14 -18.66 -8.94
CA CYS A 19 -2.10 -19.61 -8.40
C CYS A 19 -2.62 -20.50 -9.52
N ASP A 20 -3.21 -21.65 -9.16
CA ASP A 20 -3.80 -22.56 -10.11
C ASP A 20 -5.28 -22.25 -10.29
N ILE A 21 -5.70 -22.04 -11.53
CA ILE A 21 -7.09 -21.82 -11.92
C ILE A 21 -7.58 -22.99 -12.75
N LEU A 22 -8.86 -23.33 -12.65
CA LEU A 22 -9.48 -24.28 -13.53
C LEU A 22 -9.58 -23.68 -14.94
N ASP A 23 -9.05 -24.38 -15.94
CA ASP A 23 -9.00 -23.87 -17.31
C ASP A 23 -10.42 -23.60 -17.86
N PRO A 24 -10.73 -22.36 -18.29
CA PRO A 24 -12.04 -22.03 -18.84
C PRO A 24 -12.33 -22.73 -20.18
N GLU A 25 -11.31 -23.24 -20.89
CA GLU A 25 -11.52 -23.92 -22.17
C GLU A 25 -12.38 -25.17 -22.01
N PRO A 26 -13.55 -25.31 -22.67
CA PRO A 26 -14.54 -26.35 -22.37
C PRO A 26 -13.99 -27.78 -22.37
N ASN A 27 -13.00 -28.09 -23.22
CA ASN A 27 -12.44 -29.45 -23.36
C ASN A 27 -11.18 -29.73 -22.52
N SER A 28 -10.68 -28.77 -21.74
CA SER A 28 -9.46 -28.92 -20.94
C SER A 28 -9.78 -29.14 -19.46
N ASN A 29 -9.67 -30.36 -18.93
CA ASN A 29 -9.86 -30.61 -17.50
C ASN A 29 -8.59 -30.33 -16.68
N LYS A 30 -7.78 -29.37 -17.13
CA LYS A 30 -6.46 -29.09 -16.56
C LYS A 30 -6.51 -27.86 -15.66
N LEU A 31 -5.61 -27.84 -14.69
CA LEU A 31 -5.30 -26.63 -13.95
C LEU A 31 -4.31 -25.81 -14.78
N LYS A 32 -4.63 -24.54 -14.95
CA LYS A 32 -3.78 -23.55 -15.60
C LYS A 32 -3.17 -22.67 -14.53
N ARG A 33 -1.86 -22.48 -14.60
CA ARG A 33 -1.18 -21.56 -13.68
C ARG A 33 -1.34 -20.12 -14.17
N ALA A 34 -2.00 -19.29 -13.37
CA ALA A 34 -2.26 -17.87 -13.66
C ALA A 34 -1.54 -16.97 -12.66
N ARG A 35 -1.25 -15.73 -13.05
CA ARG A 35 -0.78 -14.71 -12.09
C ARG A 35 -1.98 -14.15 -11.34
N TRP A 36 -1.76 -13.72 -10.10
CA TRP A 36 -2.79 -13.07 -9.28
C TRP A 36 -3.38 -11.83 -9.97
N ALA A 37 -2.58 -11.11 -10.75
CA ALA A 37 -3.05 -9.98 -11.57
C ALA A 37 -4.05 -10.37 -12.67
N ASP A 38 -4.02 -11.62 -13.13
CA ASP A 38 -4.83 -12.11 -14.25
C ASP A 38 -6.12 -12.82 -13.77
N VAL A 39 -6.30 -13.00 -12.44
CA VAL A 39 -7.48 -13.64 -11.83
C VAL A 39 -8.70 -12.72 -11.94
N LYS A 40 -9.82 -13.27 -12.42
CA LYS A 40 -11.07 -12.54 -12.65
C LYS A 40 -12.21 -13.09 -11.80
N VAL A 41 -13.25 -12.28 -11.65
CA VAL A 41 -14.51 -12.70 -11.00
C VAL A 41 -15.12 -13.86 -11.78
N GLY A 42 -15.51 -14.92 -11.07
CA GLY A 42 -16.05 -16.15 -11.63
C GLY A 42 -15.01 -17.22 -11.96
N ASP A 43 -13.71 -16.92 -11.91
CA ASP A 43 -12.67 -17.94 -12.04
C ASP A 43 -12.75 -18.91 -10.84
N ILE A 44 -12.55 -20.20 -11.11
CA ILE A 44 -12.44 -21.23 -10.07
C ILE A 44 -10.94 -21.43 -9.78
N VAL A 45 -10.53 -21.07 -8.58
CA VAL A 45 -9.15 -21.21 -8.11
C VAL A 45 -9.03 -22.48 -7.28
N ARG A 46 -7.98 -23.25 -7.52
CA ARG A 46 -7.57 -24.34 -6.64
C ARG A 46 -6.46 -23.82 -5.73
N LEU A 47 -6.66 -23.95 -4.42
CA LEU A 47 -5.64 -23.70 -3.41
C LEU A 47 -5.21 -25.03 -2.82
N GLU A 48 -3.94 -25.15 -2.49
CA GLU A 48 -3.38 -26.28 -1.75
C GLU A 48 -2.92 -25.85 -0.36
N ASP A 49 -2.64 -26.83 0.50
CA ASP A 49 -2.23 -26.54 1.87
C ASP A 49 -1.00 -25.61 1.91
N GLY A 50 -1.09 -24.55 2.70
CA GLY A 50 -0.06 -23.52 2.80
C GLY A 50 -0.11 -22.41 1.74
N ASP A 51 -1.06 -22.42 0.79
CA ASP A 51 -1.24 -21.34 -0.18
C ASP A 51 -1.93 -20.11 0.43
N ASP A 52 -1.51 -18.93 -0.04
CA ASP A 52 -2.18 -17.66 0.24
C ASP A 52 -3.37 -17.46 -0.71
N VAL A 53 -4.49 -16.97 -0.18
CA VAL A 53 -5.72 -16.71 -0.93
C VAL A 53 -5.55 -15.47 -1.83
N PRO A 54 -5.69 -15.58 -3.17
CA PRO A 54 -5.36 -14.50 -4.12
C PRO A 54 -6.40 -13.38 -4.18
N ALA A 55 -7.67 -13.71 -3.95
CA ALA A 55 -8.85 -12.86 -4.11
C ALA A 55 -9.94 -13.31 -3.12
N ASP A 56 -11.03 -12.57 -2.97
CA ASP A 56 -12.12 -13.00 -2.09
C ASP A 56 -12.95 -14.08 -2.79
N MET A 57 -13.13 -15.24 -2.15
CA MET A 57 -13.71 -16.43 -2.79
C MET A 57 -14.76 -17.12 -1.93
N VAL A 58 -15.69 -17.81 -2.57
CA VAL A 58 -16.60 -18.76 -1.92
C VAL A 58 -16.09 -20.17 -2.15
N ILE A 59 -16.02 -20.97 -1.10
CA ILE A 59 -15.57 -22.37 -1.14
C ILE A 59 -16.65 -23.22 -1.79
N LEU A 60 -16.32 -23.89 -2.89
CA LEU A 60 -17.21 -24.80 -3.59
C LEU A 60 -17.03 -26.24 -3.11
N ALA A 61 -15.79 -26.70 -2.99
CA ALA A 61 -15.45 -28.06 -2.58
C ALA A 61 -14.10 -28.09 -1.87
N THR A 62 -13.88 -29.09 -1.03
CA THR A 62 -12.60 -29.33 -0.34
C THR A 62 -12.14 -30.77 -0.57
N ASN A 63 -10.98 -31.13 -0.05
CA ASN A 63 -10.51 -32.52 0.00
C ASN A 63 -11.43 -33.44 0.81
N ASP A 64 -12.15 -32.93 1.81
CA ASP A 64 -13.07 -33.72 2.62
C ASP A 64 -14.51 -33.58 2.07
N PRO A 65 -14.99 -34.54 1.26
CA PRO A 65 -16.33 -34.49 0.69
C PRO A 65 -17.44 -34.75 1.72
N THR A 66 -17.11 -35.24 2.93
CA THR A 66 -18.12 -35.58 3.94
C THR A 66 -18.54 -34.35 4.74
N GLU A 67 -17.57 -33.63 5.32
CA GLU A 67 -17.84 -32.43 6.11
C GLU A 67 -17.67 -31.14 5.30
N GLY A 68 -16.86 -31.14 4.23
CA GLY A 68 -16.63 -29.96 3.41
C GLY A 68 -15.87 -28.84 4.13
N ILE A 69 -15.15 -29.14 5.21
CA ILE A 69 -14.49 -28.13 6.05
C ILE A 69 -13.09 -27.82 5.49
N ALA A 70 -12.73 -26.53 5.54
CA ALA A 70 -11.39 -26.01 5.30
C ALA A 70 -10.97 -25.12 6.47
N TYR A 71 -9.69 -25.14 6.84
CA TYR A 71 -9.17 -24.30 7.91
C TYR A 71 -8.33 -23.16 7.35
N VAL A 72 -8.63 -21.95 7.80
CA VAL A 72 -8.04 -20.74 7.26
C VAL A 72 -7.41 -19.91 8.36
N GLU A 73 -6.16 -19.55 8.17
CA GLU A 73 -5.40 -18.66 9.05
C GLU A 73 -5.58 -17.21 8.59
N THR A 74 -5.97 -16.31 9.50
CA THR A 74 -6.21 -14.88 9.20
C THR A 74 -5.16 -13.95 9.78
N ALA A 75 -4.00 -14.46 10.20
CA ALA A 75 -2.93 -13.68 10.83
C ALA A 75 -2.52 -12.42 10.05
N MET A 76 -2.64 -12.41 8.71
CA MET A 76 -2.34 -11.22 7.90
C MET A 76 -3.45 -10.14 7.92
N LEU A 77 -4.65 -10.47 8.37
CA LEU A 77 -5.84 -9.61 8.35
C LEU A 77 -6.12 -8.97 9.72
N ASP A 78 -6.14 -9.79 10.77
CA ASP A 78 -6.53 -9.40 12.13
C ASP A 78 -5.45 -9.71 13.18
N GLY A 79 -4.35 -10.36 12.78
CA GLY A 79 -3.29 -10.78 13.71
C GLY A 79 -3.64 -12.01 14.53
N GLU A 80 -4.78 -12.65 14.29
CA GLU A 80 -5.17 -13.89 14.96
C GLU A 80 -4.45 -15.08 14.30
N THR A 81 -3.70 -15.85 15.09
CA THR A 81 -3.02 -17.09 14.64
C THR A 81 -3.92 -18.31 14.76
N SER A 82 -5.16 -18.15 15.20
CA SER A 82 -6.12 -19.24 15.32
C SER A 82 -6.64 -19.64 13.93
N LEU A 83 -6.81 -20.94 13.74
CA LEU A 83 -7.43 -21.48 12.54
C LEU A 83 -8.94 -21.27 12.61
N LYS A 84 -9.51 -20.62 11.60
CA LYS A 84 -10.95 -20.41 11.47
C LYS A 84 -11.52 -21.47 10.52
N PRO A 85 -12.48 -22.31 10.98
CA PRO A 85 -13.13 -23.28 10.12
C PRO A 85 -14.08 -22.57 9.13
N LYS A 86 -14.06 -23.02 7.89
CA LYS A 86 -14.89 -22.54 6.78
C LYS A 86 -15.46 -23.74 6.04
N ASN A 87 -16.68 -23.63 5.54
CA ASN A 87 -17.40 -24.76 4.95
C ASN A 87 -17.61 -24.54 3.45
N ALA A 88 -17.46 -25.59 2.65
CA ALA A 88 -17.92 -25.64 1.28
C ALA A 88 -19.44 -25.42 1.20
N VAL A 89 -19.91 -24.90 0.07
CA VAL A 89 -21.35 -24.81 -0.20
C VAL A 89 -21.94 -26.21 -0.31
N GLU A 90 -23.06 -26.45 0.38
CA GLU A 90 -23.67 -27.79 0.50
C GLU A 90 -23.94 -28.47 -0.85
N ASP A 91 -24.40 -27.71 -1.85
CA ASP A 91 -24.74 -28.26 -3.17
C ASP A 91 -23.52 -28.67 -4.00
N THR A 92 -22.33 -28.17 -3.67
CA THR A 92 -21.10 -28.42 -4.43
C THR A 92 -20.03 -29.16 -3.63
N LYS A 93 -20.25 -29.44 -2.34
CA LYS A 93 -19.22 -29.98 -1.45
C LYS A 93 -18.66 -31.34 -1.88
N THR A 94 -19.46 -32.16 -2.56
CA THR A 94 -19.07 -33.49 -3.05
C THR A 94 -18.46 -33.45 -4.45
N GLU A 95 -18.36 -32.27 -5.06
CA GLU A 95 -17.90 -32.11 -6.42
C GLU A 95 -16.37 -32.17 -6.49
N THR A 96 -15.85 -32.73 -7.59
CA THR A 96 -14.42 -32.84 -7.87
C THR A 96 -14.04 -31.88 -9.00
N HIS A 97 -12.73 -31.79 -9.31
CA HIS A 97 -12.23 -30.89 -10.36
C HIS A 97 -12.97 -31.05 -11.71
N GLY A 98 -13.29 -32.29 -12.10
CA GLY A 98 -13.98 -32.58 -13.37
C GLY A 98 -15.46 -32.21 -13.35
N THR A 99 -16.14 -32.46 -12.22
CA THR A 99 -17.59 -32.25 -12.11
C THR A 99 -17.94 -30.79 -11.80
N LEU A 100 -17.11 -30.07 -11.04
CA LEU A 100 -17.21 -28.62 -10.84
C LEU A 100 -17.26 -27.86 -12.15
N LYS A 101 -16.52 -28.32 -13.17
CA LYS A 101 -16.47 -27.68 -14.47
C LYS A 101 -17.76 -27.81 -15.29
N SER A 102 -18.47 -28.93 -15.15
CA SER A 102 -19.75 -29.14 -15.83
C SER A 102 -20.88 -28.35 -15.21
N LYS A 103 -20.75 -27.96 -13.93
CA LYS A 103 -21.78 -27.16 -13.25
C LYS A 103 -21.93 -25.79 -13.90
N ARG A 104 -23.17 -25.34 -13.98
CA ARG A 104 -23.54 -23.98 -14.40
C ARG A 104 -24.45 -23.40 -13.34
N GLY A 105 -24.29 -22.11 -13.09
CA GLY A 105 -25.04 -21.42 -12.06
C GLY A 105 -24.63 -19.96 -11.93
N LYS A 106 -25.32 -19.27 -11.04
CA LYS A 106 -25.13 -17.85 -10.74
C LYS A 106 -25.04 -17.64 -9.24
N ILE A 107 -24.06 -16.86 -8.82
CA ILE A 107 -23.96 -16.33 -7.46
C ILE A 107 -24.45 -14.89 -7.46
N SER A 108 -25.36 -14.57 -6.54
CA SER A 108 -25.80 -13.21 -6.25
C SER A 108 -25.39 -12.87 -4.82
N CYS A 109 -24.67 -11.78 -4.60
CA CYS A 109 -24.19 -11.39 -3.28
C CYS A 109 -24.35 -9.89 -3.06
N GLU A 110 -24.14 -9.47 -1.81
CA GLU A 110 -24.08 -8.06 -1.45
C GLU A 110 -22.99 -7.29 -2.22
N PRO A 111 -23.02 -5.94 -2.29
CA PRO A 111 -21.93 -5.18 -2.89
C PRO A 111 -20.64 -5.24 -2.03
N PRO A 112 -19.46 -4.95 -2.63
CA PRO A 112 -18.19 -4.92 -1.90
C PRO A 112 -18.26 -4.03 -0.64
N SER A 113 -17.89 -4.59 0.50
CA SER A 113 -17.93 -3.92 1.80
C SER A 113 -16.57 -4.00 2.51
N ASN A 114 -16.34 -3.15 3.51
CA ASN A 114 -15.12 -3.17 4.34
C ASN A 114 -15.25 -4.05 5.59
N ARG A 115 -16.39 -4.73 5.79
CA ARG A 115 -16.65 -5.58 6.95
C ARG A 115 -16.07 -6.98 6.69
N LEU A 116 -15.02 -7.36 7.42
CA LEU A 116 -14.35 -8.64 7.20
C LEU A 116 -15.22 -9.85 7.59
N ASP A 117 -16.10 -9.71 8.58
CA ASP A 117 -16.78 -10.85 9.23
C ASP A 117 -18.15 -11.23 8.63
N THR A 118 -18.74 -10.37 7.80
CA THR A 118 -20.13 -10.53 7.36
C THR A 118 -20.21 -10.70 5.86
N PHE A 119 -20.63 -11.84 5.34
CA PHE A 119 -20.89 -12.04 3.91
C PHE A 119 -22.28 -12.64 3.74
N THR A 120 -23.03 -12.13 2.77
CA THR A 120 -24.36 -12.65 2.41
C THR A 120 -24.47 -12.81 0.90
N GLY A 121 -24.95 -13.98 0.48
CA GLY A 121 -25.15 -14.28 -0.92
C GLY A 121 -26.01 -15.52 -1.13
N THR A 122 -26.21 -15.86 -2.40
CA THR A 122 -27.08 -16.94 -2.81
C THR A 122 -26.51 -17.59 -4.07
N LEU A 123 -26.32 -18.91 -4.03
CA LEU A 123 -25.96 -19.73 -5.17
C LEU A 123 -27.23 -20.30 -5.80
N LYS A 124 -27.37 -20.15 -7.11
CA LYS A 124 -28.38 -20.83 -7.90
C LYS A 124 -27.68 -21.66 -8.97
N LEU A 125 -27.71 -22.98 -8.84
CA LEU A 125 -27.21 -23.91 -9.86
C LEU A 125 -28.34 -24.22 -10.85
N ASP A 126 -28.00 -24.42 -12.13
CA ASP A 126 -29.00 -24.70 -13.17
C ASP A 126 -29.63 -26.10 -13.01
N GLU A 127 -28.88 -27.03 -12.41
CA GLU A 127 -29.32 -28.42 -12.16
C GLU A 127 -30.33 -28.52 -11.01
N TYR A 128 -30.34 -27.54 -10.10
CA TYR A 128 -31.20 -27.55 -8.91
C TYR A 128 -32.18 -26.37 -8.93
N PRO A 129 -33.48 -26.59 -8.72
CA PRO A 129 -34.47 -25.51 -8.72
C PRO A 129 -34.38 -24.60 -7.48
N ARG A 130 -33.62 -25.00 -6.44
CA ARG A 130 -33.52 -24.29 -5.17
C ARG A 130 -32.30 -23.37 -5.16
N ASN A 131 -32.47 -22.27 -4.45
CA ASN A 131 -31.40 -21.34 -4.15
C ASN A 131 -30.75 -21.74 -2.81
N THR A 132 -29.42 -21.77 -2.77
CA THR A 132 -28.66 -22.09 -1.57
C THR A 132 -28.04 -20.82 -1.00
N SER A 133 -28.29 -20.55 0.28
CA SER A 133 -27.73 -19.40 0.97
C SER A 133 -26.23 -19.57 1.20
N ILE A 134 -25.48 -18.51 0.94
CA ILE A 134 -24.04 -18.44 1.17
C ILE A 134 -23.78 -17.37 2.22
N ASP A 135 -23.07 -17.74 3.28
CA ASP A 135 -22.76 -16.83 4.38
C ASP A 135 -21.25 -16.67 4.58
N ALA A 136 -20.85 -15.89 5.59
CA ALA A 136 -19.46 -15.72 6.01
C ALA A 136 -18.73 -17.04 6.30
N LYS A 137 -19.45 -18.12 6.62
CA LYS A 137 -18.86 -19.46 6.83
C LYS A 137 -18.33 -20.08 5.55
N ASN A 138 -18.89 -19.72 4.39
CA ASN A 138 -18.48 -20.26 3.09
C ASN A 138 -17.49 -19.35 2.36
N PHE A 139 -17.17 -18.20 2.93
CA PHE A 139 -16.41 -17.14 2.30
C PHE A 139 -15.01 -16.98 2.91
N ILE A 140 -14.00 -16.88 2.06
CA ILE A 140 -12.59 -16.70 2.41
C ILE A 140 -12.04 -15.41 1.78
N LEU A 141 -11.17 -14.75 2.52
CA LEU A 141 -10.70 -13.40 2.21
C LEU A 141 -9.32 -13.44 1.53
N LYS A 142 -9.06 -12.50 0.63
CA LYS A 142 -7.72 -12.23 0.12
C LYS A 142 -6.75 -12.00 1.28
N GLY A 143 -5.61 -12.67 1.26
CA GLY A 143 -4.57 -12.54 2.29
C GLY A 143 -4.73 -13.49 3.48
N SER A 144 -5.82 -14.25 3.54
CA SER A 144 -5.87 -15.45 4.37
C SER A 144 -4.96 -16.56 3.82
N ARG A 145 -4.57 -17.52 4.67
CA ARG A 145 -3.75 -18.66 4.27
C ARG A 145 -4.45 -19.97 4.56
N LEU A 146 -4.45 -20.90 3.60
CA LEU A 146 -4.98 -22.24 3.79
C LEU A 146 -4.03 -23.06 4.67
N ARG A 147 -4.58 -23.74 5.67
CA ARG A 147 -3.82 -24.58 6.62
C ARG A 147 -4.61 -25.83 6.93
N ASN A 148 -3.94 -26.95 7.21
CA ASN A 148 -4.58 -28.22 7.57
C ASN A 148 -5.67 -28.65 6.58
N THR A 149 -5.54 -28.32 5.30
CA THR A 149 -6.50 -28.69 4.25
C THR A 149 -5.75 -28.89 2.95
N GLU A 150 -5.66 -30.14 2.50
CA GLU A 150 -4.82 -30.55 1.36
C GLU A 150 -5.11 -29.73 0.09
N TYR A 151 -6.39 -29.56 -0.24
CA TYR A 151 -6.82 -28.64 -1.29
C TYR A 151 -8.25 -28.15 -1.07
N LEU A 152 -8.56 -27.00 -1.68
CA LEU A 152 -9.93 -26.53 -1.88
C LEU A 152 -10.11 -25.91 -3.26
N TYR A 153 -11.35 -25.92 -3.74
CA TYR A 153 -11.80 -25.17 -4.90
C TYR A 153 -12.68 -24.02 -4.45
N GLY A 154 -12.34 -22.81 -4.87
CA GLY A 154 -13.11 -21.61 -4.58
C GLY A 154 -13.43 -20.82 -5.84
N VAL A 155 -14.62 -20.25 -5.92
CA VAL A 155 -14.99 -19.31 -6.99
C VAL A 155 -14.75 -17.88 -6.53
N VAL A 156 -14.08 -17.10 -7.38
CA VAL A 156 -13.72 -15.72 -7.10
C VAL A 156 -14.96 -14.82 -7.17
N ILE A 157 -15.22 -14.09 -6.08
CA ILE A 157 -16.34 -13.14 -5.97
C ILE A 157 -15.87 -11.69 -6.13
N TYR A 158 -14.82 -11.29 -5.42
CA TYR A 158 -14.25 -9.94 -5.52
C TYR A 158 -12.76 -9.98 -5.84
N THR A 159 -12.31 -9.05 -6.67
CA THR A 159 -10.91 -8.94 -7.10
C THR A 159 -10.38 -7.52 -6.87
N GLY A 160 -9.05 -7.40 -6.73
CA GLY A 160 -8.36 -6.10 -6.63
C GLY A 160 -8.96 -5.16 -5.58
N VAL A 161 -9.39 -3.99 -6.03
CA VAL A 161 -9.93 -2.90 -5.19
C VAL A 161 -11.25 -3.24 -4.51
N ASP A 162 -11.97 -4.24 -5.01
CA ASP A 162 -13.25 -4.69 -4.46
C ASP A 162 -13.07 -5.73 -3.35
N THR A 163 -11.87 -6.28 -3.16
CA THR A 163 -11.62 -7.18 -2.05
C THR A 163 -11.75 -6.46 -0.71
N ARG A 164 -12.29 -7.15 0.28
CA ARG A 164 -12.55 -6.56 1.59
C ARG A 164 -11.29 -6.11 2.30
N LEU A 165 -10.19 -6.84 2.11
CA LEU A 165 -8.88 -6.42 2.61
C LEU A 165 -8.47 -5.05 2.02
N HIS A 166 -8.64 -4.85 0.70
CA HIS A 166 -8.34 -3.57 0.08
C HIS A 166 -9.31 -2.47 0.53
N ARG A 167 -10.61 -2.78 0.65
CA ARG A 167 -11.62 -1.84 1.16
C ARG A 167 -11.43 -1.44 2.62
N ASN A 168 -10.86 -2.33 3.43
CA ASN A 168 -10.48 -2.07 4.82
C ASN A 168 -9.12 -1.35 4.93
N SER A 169 -8.34 -1.30 3.85
CA SER A 169 -7.10 -0.54 3.81
C SER A 169 -7.39 0.96 3.77
N ARG A 170 -6.61 1.74 4.53
CA ARG A 170 -6.70 3.20 4.50
C ARG A 170 -5.75 3.71 3.42
N PRO A 171 -6.16 4.72 2.63
CA PRO A 171 -5.23 5.35 1.70
C PRO A 171 -4.00 5.85 2.46
N PRO A 172 -2.80 5.73 1.88
CA PRO A 172 -1.59 6.19 2.53
C PRO A 172 -1.73 7.68 2.84
N ARG A 173 -1.76 8.02 4.14
CA ARG A 173 -1.78 9.42 4.57
C ARG A 173 -0.35 9.93 4.60
N ASN A 174 -0.13 11.11 4.01
CA ASN A 174 1.12 11.84 4.18
C ASN A 174 1.20 12.30 5.64
N LYS A 175 1.99 11.58 6.43
CA LYS A 175 2.29 11.95 7.81
C LYS A 175 3.36 13.04 7.76
N ARG A 176 3.15 14.12 8.53
CA ARG A 176 4.11 15.21 8.72
C ARG A 176 4.71 15.07 10.11
N SER A 177 6.03 15.14 10.22
CA SER A 177 6.72 15.09 11.53
C SER A 177 6.53 16.40 12.30
N LYS A 178 6.70 16.35 13.63
CA LYS A 178 6.75 17.55 14.49
C LYS A 178 7.84 18.53 14.03
N ILE A 179 9.01 18.02 13.64
CA ILE A 179 10.13 18.86 13.18
C ILE A 179 9.77 19.65 11.93
N GLU A 180 8.98 19.10 11.01
CA GLU A 180 8.55 19.85 9.82
C GLU A 180 7.68 21.06 10.19
N ARG A 181 6.84 20.91 11.23
CA ARG A 181 6.01 22.02 11.73
C ARG A 181 6.88 23.13 12.31
N ASP A 182 7.90 22.77 13.09
CA ASP A 182 8.81 23.73 13.71
C ASP A 182 9.69 24.42 12.67
N VAL A 183 10.23 23.69 11.70
CA VAL A 183 10.98 24.26 10.58
C VAL A 183 10.14 25.26 9.80
N ASN A 184 8.88 24.92 9.48
CA ASN A 184 7.97 25.84 8.80
C ASN A 184 7.67 27.10 9.65
N TRP A 185 7.60 26.96 10.97
CA TRP A 185 7.46 28.09 11.88
C TRP A 185 8.70 28.99 11.89
N TYR A 186 9.91 28.42 11.95
CA TYR A 186 11.15 29.20 11.85
C TYR A 186 11.30 29.89 10.49
N LEU A 187 10.91 29.23 9.39
CA LEU A 187 10.88 29.85 8.06
C LEU A 187 9.94 31.07 8.03
N PHE A 188 8.79 30.99 8.70
CA PHE A 188 7.88 32.13 8.83
C PHE A 188 8.51 33.29 9.63
N ILE A 189 9.20 33.01 10.73
CA ILE A 189 9.92 34.01 11.52
C ILE A 189 11.02 34.68 10.67
N ILE A 190 11.83 33.89 9.96
CA ILE A 190 12.90 34.40 9.09
C ILE A 190 12.31 35.28 7.98
N ALA A 191 11.20 34.87 7.36
CA ALA A 191 10.50 35.67 6.35
C ALA A 191 9.96 37.00 6.93
N ALA A 192 9.45 36.99 8.16
CA ALA A 192 9.01 38.21 8.84
C ALA A 192 10.19 39.16 9.14
N VAL A 193 11.32 38.63 9.62
CA VAL A 193 12.54 39.42 9.85
C VAL A 193 13.06 40.02 8.53
N LEU A 194 13.05 39.24 7.45
CA LEU A 194 13.45 39.70 6.12
C LEU A 194 12.60 40.84 5.60
N THR A 195 11.27 40.74 5.72
CA THR A 195 10.38 41.82 5.28
C THR A 195 10.61 43.11 6.07
N ILE A 196 10.87 43.01 7.38
CA ILE A 196 11.24 44.16 8.22
C ILE A 196 12.57 44.77 7.78
N MET A 197 13.60 43.96 7.55
CA MET A 197 14.93 44.43 7.12
C MET A 197 14.88 45.13 5.75
N VAL A 198 14.11 44.58 4.80
CA VAL A 198 13.87 45.23 3.50
C VAL A 198 13.12 46.55 3.69
N ALA A 199 12.07 46.58 4.51
CA ALA A 199 11.31 47.81 4.77
C ALA A 199 12.18 48.92 5.38
N ILE A 200 13.01 48.59 6.37
CA ILE A 200 13.95 49.53 6.98
C ILE A 200 14.98 50.02 5.95
N SER A 201 15.55 49.11 5.15
CA SER A 201 16.56 49.45 4.14
C SER A 201 15.99 50.37 3.05
N VAL A 202 14.76 50.11 2.60
CA VAL A 202 14.04 50.96 1.64
C VAL A 202 13.74 52.34 2.25
N TRP A 203 13.26 52.37 3.50
CA TRP A 203 12.98 53.62 4.21
C TRP A 203 14.23 54.48 4.39
N LEU A 204 15.35 53.89 4.81
CA LEU A 204 16.64 54.56 4.90
C LEU A 204 17.13 55.04 3.53
N SER A 205 16.97 54.22 2.48
CA SER A 205 17.35 54.59 1.11
C SER A 205 16.60 55.85 0.66
N PHE A 206 15.28 55.95 0.86
CA PHE A 206 14.52 57.17 0.57
C PHE A 206 15.00 58.37 1.41
N ARG A 207 15.36 58.13 2.67
CA ARG A 207 15.66 59.22 3.61
C ARG A 207 17.04 59.84 3.45
N PHE A 208 18.02 59.06 2.98
CA PHE A 208 19.43 59.48 2.83
C PHE A 208 19.83 59.66 1.36
N THR A 209 19.42 58.77 0.45
CA THR A 209 19.83 58.84 -0.97
C THR A 209 19.19 60.02 -1.69
N ASP A 210 17.92 60.32 -1.38
CA ASP A 210 17.20 61.41 -2.05
C ASP A 210 17.50 62.80 -1.44
N LYS A 211 18.29 62.86 -0.37
CA LYS A 211 18.66 64.13 0.32
C LYS A 211 20.08 64.61 0.06
N GLU A 212 20.99 63.74 -0.36
CA GLU A 212 22.34 64.12 -0.79
C GLU A 212 22.62 63.61 -2.22
N PRO A 213 22.06 64.26 -3.25
CA PRO A 213 22.21 63.84 -4.64
C PRO A 213 23.63 64.04 -5.20
N GLU A 214 24.47 64.88 -4.56
CA GLU A 214 25.77 65.29 -5.11
C GLU A 214 26.85 64.21 -5.07
N VAL A 215 26.82 63.30 -4.09
CA VAL A 215 27.81 62.21 -3.98
C VAL A 215 27.49 61.06 -4.93
N PHE A 216 26.20 60.80 -5.17
CA PHE A 216 25.75 59.72 -6.07
C PHE A 216 26.04 60.04 -7.54
N LEU A 217 26.03 61.33 -7.91
CA LEU A 217 26.33 61.81 -9.25
C LEU A 217 27.81 61.61 -9.67
N TYR A 218 28.72 61.47 -8.70
CA TYR A 218 30.16 61.30 -8.98
C TYR A 218 30.53 59.89 -9.47
N PHE A 219 29.74 58.87 -9.08
CA PHE A 219 29.95 57.48 -9.50
C PHE A 219 28.90 56.98 -10.51
N ALA A 220 27.76 57.66 -10.64
CA ALA A 220 26.72 57.33 -11.61
C ALA A 220 26.98 58.06 -12.94
N GLY A 221 27.75 57.44 -13.82
CA GLY A 221 27.84 57.86 -15.23
C GLY A 221 26.44 57.95 -15.86
N GLU A 222 26.20 59.04 -16.59
CA GLU A 222 24.97 59.43 -17.29
C GLU A 222 23.64 59.18 -16.55
N SER A 223 23.12 60.27 -15.97
CA SER A 223 21.73 60.48 -15.52
C SER A 223 20.84 59.22 -15.50
N VAL A 224 20.90 58.49 -14.40
CA VAL A 224 19.98 57.38 -14.08
C VAL A 224 18.58 57.96 -13.83
N LYS A 225 17.95 58.46 -14.89
CA LYS A 225 16.59 59.00 -14.88
C LYS A 225 15.64 57.82 -14.75
N ARG A 226 15.06 57.70 -13.55
CA ARG A 226 13.87 56.93 -13.21
C ARG A 226 14.09 55.41 -13.18
N TYR A 227 14.93 54.96 -12.25
CA TYR A 227 14.73 53.63 -11.66
C TYR A 227 13.34 53.62 -11.00
N HIS A 228 12.51 52.64 -11.31
CA HIS A 228 11.24 52.51 -10.62
C HIS A 228 11.48 52.16 -9.14
N ASP A 229 10.84 52.87 -8.22
CA ASP A 229 11.02 52.71 -6.77
C ASP A 229 10.82 51.27 -6.27
N TRP A 230 9.98 50.47 -6.95
CA TRP A 230 9.77 49.06 -6.63
C TRP A 230 11.01 48.17 -6.89
N LEU A 231 11.92 48.58 -7.79
CA LEU A 231 13.18 47.86 -8.03
C LEU A 231 14.12 47.95 -6.82
N ARG A 232 14.02 49.00 -5.99
CA ARG A 232 14.77 49.10 -4.72
C ARG A 232 14.38 47.97 -3.78
N ILE A 233 13.09 47.64 -3.70
CA ILE A 233 12.56 46.52 -2.88
C ILE A 233 13.16 45.19 -3.35
N ILE A 234 13.15 44.94 -4.66
CA ILE A 234 13.70 43.69 -5.23
C ILE A 234 15.21 43.60 -5.01
N THR A 235 15.94 44.72 -5.16
CA THR A 235 17.39 44.76 -4.96
C THR A 235 17.76 44.37 -3.53
N PHE A 236 17.10 44.95 -2.52
CA PHE A 236 17.32 44.58 -1.11
C PHE A 236 16.83 43.17 -0.78
N ALA A 237 15.72 42.72 -1.39
CA ALA A 237 15.24 41.34 -1.22
C ALA A 237 16.25 40.31 -1.74
N ILE A 238 16.86 40.55 -2.91
CA ILE A 238 17.91 39.68 -3.45
C ILE A 238 19.16 39.71 -2.57
N LEU A 239 19.56 40.90 -2.08
CA LEU A 239 20.72 41.05 -1.19
C LEU A 239 20.57 40.21 0.09
N TYR A 240 19.37 40.19 0.67
CA TYR A 240 19.07 39.43 1.89
C TYR A 240 18.58 38.00 1.65
N ASN A 241 18.43 37.54 0.40
CA ASN A 241 17.93 36.20 0.08
C ASN A 241 18.79 35.08 0.71
N ASN A 242 20.07 35.34 0.95
CA ASN A 242 20.99 34.42 1.61
C ASN A 242 20.65 34.11 3.09
N LEU A 243 19.77 34.91 3.74
CA LEU A 243 19.30 34.61 5.09
C LEU A 243 18.24 33.51 5.10
N VAL A 244 17.56 33.22 3.97
CA VAL A 244 16.66 32.06 3.87
C VAL A 244 17.54 30.85 3.60
N PRO A 245 17.66 29.89 4.54
CA PRO A 245 18.46 28.70 4.31
C PRO A 245 17.65 27.74 3.44
N ILE A 246 17.63 27.97 2.12
CA ILE A 246 16.89 27.13 1.15
C ILE A 246 17.38 25.67 1.24
N SER A 247 18.66 25.48 1.55
CA SER A 247 19.25 24.15 1.74
C SER A 247 18.72 23.40 2.95
N LEU A 248 18.18 24.09 3.97
CA LEU A 248 17.76 23.47 5.24
C LEU A 248 16.72 22.36 5.01
N CYS A 249 15.69 22.64 4.22
CA CYS A 249 14.63 21.67 3.92
C CYS A 249 15.19 20.42 3.25
N VAL A 250 16.06 20.59 2.26
CA VAL A 250 16.69 19.47 1.53
C VAL A 250 17.65 18.70 2.43
N THR A 251 18.41 19.39 3.29
CA THR A 251 19.32 18.71 4.23
C THR A 251 18.58 17.85 5.25
N ILE A 252 17.41 18.28 5.72
CA ILE A 252 16.59 17.50 6.65
C ILE A 252 16.07 16.23 5.97
N ASP A 253 15.55 16.33 4.74
CA ASP A 253 15.11 15.17 3.96
C ASP A 253 16.28 14.19 3.71
N PHE A 254 17.47 14.72 3.45
CA PHE A 254 18.68 13.92 3.26
C PHE A 254 19.13 13.22 4.55
N VAL A 255 19.12 13.91 5.69
CA VAL A 255 19.43 13.32 6.99
C VAL A 255 18.45 12.19 7.32
N ARG A 256 17.15 12.41 7.11
CA ARG A 256 16.11 11.39 7.30
C ARG A 256 16.30 10.18 6.41
N PHE A 257 16.68 10.39 5.15
CA PHE A 257 17.00 9.30 4.25
C PHE A 257 18.19 8.45 4.76
N ILE A 258 19.26 9.09 5.24
CA ILE A 258 20.41 8.39 5.84
C ILE A 258 20.01 7.65 7.12
N GLN A 259 19.25 8.27 8.01
CA GLN A 259 18.74 7.64 9.22
C GLN A 259 17.93 6.38 8.89
N ALA A 260 17.09 6.42 7.86
CA ALA A 260 16.33 5.26 7.40
C ALA A 260 17.26 4.12 6.94
N ILE A 261 18.36 4.44 6.25
CA ILE A 261 19.38 3.45 5.85
C ILE A 261 20.08 2.85 7.08
N PHE A 262 20.38 3.65 8.10
CA PHE A 262 20.99 3.12 9.33
C PHE A 262 20.04 2.17 10.07
N ILE A 263 18.74 2.51 10.18
CA ILE A 263 17.73 1.63 10.78
C ILE A 263 17.60 0.30 10.01
N GLU A 264 17.65 0.33 8.68
CA GLU A 264 17.55 -0.89 7.85
C GLU A 264 18.80 -1.78 7.91
N ASN A 265 19.95 -1.22 8.27
CA ASN A 265 21.22 -1.94 8.37
C ASN A 265 21.65 -2.20 9.82
N ASP A 266 20.76 -1.99 10.79
CA ASP A 266 21.03 -2.25 12.19
C ASP A 266 20.99 -3.76 12.48
N PRO A 267 22.09 -4.38 12.93
CA PRO A 267 22.14 -5.80 13.26
C PRO A 267 21.26 -6.16 14.47
N ASP A 268 21.00 -5.22 15.38
CA ASP A 268 20.15 -5.45 16.56
C ASP A 268 18.66 -5.50 16.19
N LEU A 269 18.31 -5.02 14.98
CA LEU A 269 16.95 -5.03 14.44
C LEU A 269 16.72 -6.18 13.43
N GLU A 270 17.50 -7.26 13.54
CA GLU A 270 17.33 -8.48 12.75
C GLU A 270 16.51 -9.53 13.51
N TYR A 271 15.46 -10.05 12.87
CA TYR A 271 14.70 -11.19 13.38
C TYR A 271 15.00 -12.43 12.55
N VAL A 272 15.51 -13.48 13.21
CA VAL A 272 15.66 -14.80 12.59
C VAL A 272 14.31 -15.49 12.61
N LYS A 273 13.66 -15.58 11.45
CA LYS A 273 12.46 -16.39 11.32
C LYS A 273 12.90 -17.86 11.34
N GLY A 274 12.44 -18.60 12.37
CA GLY A 274 12.70 -20.03 12.50
C GLY A 274 12.30 -20.79 11.23
N ALA A 275 12.98 -21.91 10.97
CA ALA A 275 12.76 -22.74 9.79
C ALA A 275 11.25 -22.98 9.57
N ALA A 276 10.75 -22.57 8.41
CA ALA A 276 9.41 -22.98 7.99
C ALA A 276 9.40 -24.52 7.83
N GLU A 277 8.20 -25.13 7.89
CA GLU A 277 8.04 -26.53 7.49
C GLU A 277 8.68 -26.76 6.11
N PRO A 278 9.28 -27.94 5.86
CA PRO A 278 10.01 -28.22 4.64
C PRO A 278 9.18 -27.89 3.39
N GLY A 279 9.86 -27.35 2.38
CA GLY A 279 9.23 -27.00 1.10
C GLY A 279 8.59 -28.23 0.44
N ARG A 280 7.71 -27.98 -0.52
CA ARG A 280 6.98 -29.01 -1.29
C ARG A 280 7.90 -30.02 -2.02
N ASP A 281 9.18 -29.72 -2.11
CA ASP A 281 10.27 -30.51 -2.69
C ASP A 281 11.09 -31.31 -1.65
N GLY A 282 10.73 -31.27 -0.37
CA GLY A 282 11.46 -31.92 0.72
C GLY A 282 12.74 -31.17 1.12
N SER A 283 12.97 -29.95 0.62
CA SER A 283 14.09 -29.12 1.04
C SER A 283 13.91 -28.67 2.50
N PRO A 284 14.99 -28.71 3.33
CA PRO A 284 14.91 -28.23 4.71
C PRO A 284 14.53 -26.74 4.72
N GLY A 285 13.63 -26.37 5.62
CA GLY A 285 13.20 -24.98 5.77
C GLY A 285 14.38 -24.06 6.08
N GLU A 286 14.70 -23.18 5.13
CA GLU A 286 15.79 -22.22 5.29
C GLU A 286 15.39 -21.16 6.33
N SER A 287 16.24 -20.96 7.34
CA SER A 287 16.07 -19.85 8.28
C SER A 287 16.24 -18.54 7.53
N THR A 288 15.19 -17.73 7.46
CA THR A 288 15.22 -16.45 6.76
C THR A 288 15.44 -15.32 7.76
N VAL A 289 16.54 -14.58 7.58
CA VAL A 289 16.78 -13.36 8.35
C VAL A 289 15.91 -12.25 7.79
N VAL A 290 15.02 -11.72 8.62
CA VAL A 290 14.15 -10.59 8.28
C VAL A 290 14.72 -9.36 8.96
N LYS A 291 15.26 -8.44 8.15
CA LYS A 291 15.76 -7.14 8.62
C LYS A 291 14.61 -6.16 8.81
N ALA A 292 14.78 -5.20 9.72
CA ALA A 292 13.89 -4.04 9.80
C ALA A 292 13.80 -3.30 8.46
N GLN A 293 12.61 -2.78 8.16
CA GLN A 293 12.36 -2.03 6.93
C GLN A 293 11.71 -0.69 7.27
N ALA A 294 12.42 0.39 6.96
CA ALA A 294 11.90 1.74 7.08
C ALA A 294 10.92 2.01 5.92
N ARG A 295 9.61 1.89 6.20
CA ARG A 295 8.56 2.11 5.19
C ARG A 295 8.34 3.59 4.84
N THR A 296 8.74 4.50 5.74
CA THR A 296 8.65 5.95 5.59
C THR A 296 9.79 6.61 6.34
N ALA A 297 10.56 7.48 5.68
CA ALA A 297 11.70 8.20 6.25
C ALA A 297 11.29 9.50 6.95
N ASN A 298 10.12 10.06 6.62
CA ASN A 298 9.66 11.36 7.14
C ASN A 298 9.34 11.39 8.63
N LEU A 299 9.42 10.26 9.32
CA LEU A 299 9.00 10.09 10.72
C LEU A 299 10.10 9.56 11.62
N ASN A 300 11.33 9.46 11.12
CA ASN A 300 12.43 8.91 11.90
C ASN A 300 12.67 9.71 13.19
N ASP A 301 12.43 11.02 13.13
CA ASP A 301 12.56 11.93 14.27
C ASP A 301 11.42 11.82 15.30
N ASP A 302 10.32 11.15 14.93
CA ASP A 302 9.14 10.94 15.80
C ASP A 302 9.18 9.57 16.51
N LEU A 303 10.18 8.71 16.21
CA LEU A 303 10.43 7.43 16.88
C LEU A 303 11.05 7.65 18.27
#